data_AF-A0A2S2PM50-F1
#
_entry.id   AF-A0A2S2PM50-F1
#
_cell.length_a   1.000
_cell.length_b   1.000
_cell.length_c   1.000
_cell.angle_alpha   90.00
_cell.angle_beta   90.00
_cell.angle_gamma   90.00
#
_symmetry.space_group_name_H-M   'P 1'
#
loop_
_entity.id
_entity.type
_entity.pdbx_description
1 polymer ?
#
loop_
_entity_poly.entity_id
_entity_poly.type
_entity_poly.pdbx_seq_one_letter_code
_entity_poly.pdbx_strand_id
1 'polypeptide(L)'
;MYQYMWNEIKLLCKHLTGKKLDMKNFHADFEKPAHCAVLNTFLNCKIVCCFFHLSQSFYRKIQKHYYLHSKYKEENSEVGNWLRYFYGLAFLPPSEVGDEYAQLMSIAPNIEHVTHFADYVLNYYVSEDADFNPSIWAAEPSDSPRSTNGPESFHSIIIHNFIHPIQTFSK
;
A
#
# COMPACT_ATOMS: atom_id res chain seq x y z
N MET A 1 -14.29 -16.15 0.13
CA MET A 1 -13.02 -16.88 -0.05
C MET A 1 -12.05 -16.62 1.12
N TYR A 2 -11.57 -15.38 1.34
CA TYR A 2 -10.62 -15.08 2.42
C TYR A 2 -11.08 -15.47 3.84
N GLN A 3 -12.35 -15.23 4.17
CA GLN A 3 -12.84 -15.56 5.51
C GLN A 3 -12.85 -17.07 5.78
N TYR A 4 -13.17 -17.88 4.76
CA TYR A 4 -13.07 -19.33 4.85
C TYR A 4 -11.62 -19.76 5.09
N MET A 5 -10.67 -19.20 4.31
CA MET A 5 -9.23 -19.45 4.50
C MET A 5 -8.79 -19.18 5.95
N TRP A 6 -9.16 -18.05 6.54
CA TRP A 6 -8.77 -17.75 7.92
C TRP A 6 -9.40 -18.68 8.96
N ASN A 7 -10.64 -19.12 8.74
CA ASN A 7 -11.28 -20.09 9.61
C ASN A 7 -10.58 -21.45 9.54
N GLU A 8 -10.24 -21.91 8.34
CA GLU A 8 -9.47 -23.14 8.15
C GLU A 8 -8.09 -23.07 8.80
N ILE A 9 -7.37 -21.96 8.63
CA ILE A 9 -6.06 -21.74 9.28
C ILE A 9 -6.19 -21.82 10.81
N LYS A 10 -7.25 -21.26 11.40
CA LYS A 10 -7.50 -21.36 12.84
C LYS A 10 -7.76 -22.80 13.29
N LEU A 11 -8.55 -23.55 12.51
CA LEU A 11 -8.84 -24.96 12.79
C LEU A 11 -7.56 -25.79 12.74
N LEU A 12 -6.76 -25.62 11.69
CA LEU A 12 -5.48 -26.31 11.51
C LEU A 12 -4.49 -25.97 12.62
N CYS A 13 -4.34 -24.70 12.99
CA CYS A 13 -3.45 -24.30 14.07
C CYS A 13 -3.83 -24.98 15.39
N LYS A 14 -5.13 -25.01 15.72
CA LYS A 14 -5.63 -25.70 16.92
C LYS A 14 -5.39 -27.20 16.85
N HIS A 15 -5.65 -27.82 15.70
CA HIS A 15 -5.48 -29.26 15.53
C HIS A 15 -4.01 -29.69 15.64
N LEU A 16 -3.11 -28.97 14.97
CA LEU A 16 -1.69 -29.34 14.88
C LEU A 16 -0.88 -28.95 16.10
N THR A 17 -1.25 -27.87 16.79
CA THR A 17 -0.43 -27.30 17.87
C THR A 17 -1.12 -27.28 19.23
N GLY A 18 -2.43 -27.55 19.28
CA GLY A 18 -3.26 -27.35 20.47
C GLY A 18 -3.51 -25.88 20.83
N LYS A 19 -2.87 -24.92 20.15
CA LYS A 19 -2.96 -23.49 20.45
C LYS A 19 -4.03 -22.81 19.60
N LYS A 20 -4.65 -21.76 20.16
CA LYS A 20 -5.54 -20.87 19.41
C LYS A 20 -4.70 -19.83 18.68
N LEU A 21 -4.85 -19.73 17.37
CA LEU A 21 -4.27 -18.64 16.60
C LEU A 21 -4.96 -17.32 16.95
N ASP A 22 -4.16 -16.31 17.30
CA ASP A 22 -4.62 -14.96 17.62
C ASP A 22 -3.66 -13.95 16.96
N MET A 23 -4.08 -13.40 15.82
CA MET A 23 -3.27 -12.49 15.02
C MET A 23 -3.43 -11.06 15.52
N LYS A 24 -2.31 -10.43 15.93
CA LYS A 24 -2.30 -9.04 16.43
C LYS A 24 -2.02 -8.01 15.35
N ASN A 25 -1.14 -8.33 14.41
CA ASN A 25 -0.81 -7.46 13.28
C ASN A 25 -0.91 -8.27 11.99
N PHE A 26 -1.50 -7.68 10.96
CA PHE A 26 -1.61 -8.26 9.63
C PHE A 26 -1.01 -7.28 8.62
N HIS A 27 0.14 -7.65 8.08
CA HIS A 27 0.77 -6.89 7.01
C HIS A 27 0.14 -7.28 5.68
N ALA A 28 -0.39 -6.30 4.95
CA ALA A 28 -1.23 -6.57 3.80
C ALA A 28 -1.11 -5.50 2.71
N ASP A 29 -1.47 -5.92 1.50
CA ASP A 29 -1.68 -5.01 0.38
C ASP A 29 -2.98 -4.23 0.55
N PHE A 30 -3.20 -3.25 -0.32
CA PHE A 30 -4.40 -2.40 -0.33
C PHE A 30 -5.59 -3.15 -0.95
N GLU A 31 -6.03 -4.24 -0.31
CA GLU A 31 -7.16 -5.07 -0.74
C GLU A 31 -8.24 -5.15 0.36
N LYS A 32 -9.27 -4.32 0.23
CA LYS A 32 -10.38 -4.20 1.19
C LYS A 32 -11.06 -5.54 1.54
N PRO A 33 -11.36 -6.44 0.59
CA PRO A 33 -11.90 -7.76 0.93
C PRO A 33 -11.02 -8.60 1.86
N ALA A 34 -9.70 -8.55 1.69
CA ALA A 34 -8.75 -9.27 2.53
C ALA A 34 -8.71 -8.68 3.95
N HIS A 35 -8.70 -7.35 4.04
CA HIS A 35 -8.77 -6.60 5.30
C HIS A 35 -10.03 -6.94 6.10
N CYS A 36 -11.21 -6.83 5.46
CA CYS A 36 -12.49 -7.15 6.10
C CYS A 36 -12.52 -8.59 6.62
N ALA A 37 -12.00 -9.55 5.84
CA ALA A 37 -11.96 -10.94 6.25
C ALA A 37 -11.08 -11.18 7.49
N VAL A 38 -9.92 -10.54 7.58
CA VAL A 38 -9.04 -10.64 8.77
C VAL A 38 -9.71 -10.03 9.99
N LEU A 39 -10.26 -8.82 9.89
CA LEU A 39 -10.89 -8.14 11.03
C LEU A 39 -12.13 -8.88 11.54
N ASN A 40 -12.91 -9.49 10.63
CA ASN A 40 -14.04 -10.34 11.00
C ASN A 40 -13.61 -11.63 11.71
N THR A 41 -12.41 -12.15 11.44
CA THR A 41 -11.90 -13.38 12.05
C THR A 41 -11.08 -13.13 13.32
N PHE A 42 -10.41 -11.97 13.40
CA PHE A 42 -9.51 -11.55 14.47
C PHE A 42 -9.82 -10.10 14.89
N LEU A 43 -10.77 -9.93 15.83
CA LEU A 43 -11.34 -8.63 16.19
C LEU A 43 -10.32 -7.60 16.74
N ASN A 44 -9.19 -8.07 17.27
CA ASN A 44 -8.12 -7.22 17.82
C ASN A 44 -6.91 -7.08 16.88
N CYS A 45 -7.06 -7.52 15.62
CA CYS A 45 -5.99 -7.43 14.65
C CYS A 45 -5.87 -6.01 14.11
N LYS A 46 -4.64 -5.51 14.01
CA LYS A 46 -4.31 -4.25 13.34
C LYS A 46 -3.82 -4.55 11.93
N ILE A 47 -4.35 -3.85 10.94
CA ILE A 47 -3.85 -3.90 9.58
C ILE A 47 -2.70 -2.91 9.45
N VAL A 48 -1.61 -3.36 8.82
CA VAL A 48 -0.46 -2.52 8.51
C VAL A 48 -0.15 -2.66 7.02
N CYS A 49 -0.46 -1.64 6.25
CA CYS A 49 -0.16 -1.59 4.84
C CYS A 49 1.28 -1.11 4.59
N CYS A 50 1.90 -1.70 3.58
CA CYS A 50 3.31 -1.47 3.26
C CYS A 50 3.51 -0.18 2.44
N PHE A 51 4.55 0.59 2.77
CA PHE A 51 4.95 1.77 2.00
C PHE A 51 5.24 1.45 0.54
N PHE A 52 5.80 0.27 0.26
CA PHE A 52 6.09 -0.17 -1.09
C PHE A 52 4.82 -0.28 -1.95
N HIS A 53 3.78 -0.94 -1.44
CA HIS A 53 2.52 -1.09 -2.18
C HIS A 53 1.73 0.22 -2.29
N LEU A 54 1.88 1.12 -1.32
CA LEU A 54 1.35 2.49 -1.42
C LEU A 54 2.05 3.23 -2.56
N SER A 55 3.39 3.21 -2.55
CA SER A 55 4.24 3.83 -3.55
C SER A 55 3.97 3.34 -4.97
N GLN A 56 3.78 2.02 -5.13
CA GLN A 56 3.39 1.43 -6.41
C GLN A 56 2.00 1.90 -6.85
N SER A 57 1.04 2.03 -5.93
CA SER A 57 -0.32 2.47 -6.26
C SER A 57 -0.33 3.92 -6.75
N PHE A 58 0.42 4.80 -6.07
CA PHE A 58 0.62 6.18 -6.53
C PHE A 58 1.31 6.23 -7.89
N TYR A 59 2.40 5.48 -8.06
CA TYR A 59 3.14 5.47 -9.32
C TYR A 59 2.28 4.95 -10.48
N ARG A 60 1.52 3.87 -10.29
CA ARG A 60 0.56 3.36 -11.29
C ARG A 60 -0.49 4.42 -11.64
N LYS A 61 -0.96 5.21 -10.68
CA LYS A 61 -1.90 6.30 -10.97
C LYS A 61 -1.25 7.42 -11.80
N ILE A 62 -0.02 7.81 -11.46
CA ILE A 62 0.78 8.79 -12.22
C ILE A 62 0.98 8.32 -13.67
N GLN A 63 1.36 7.05 -13.86
CA GLN A 63 1.63 6.45 -15.17
C GLN A 63 0.40 6.45 -16.11
N LYS A 64 -0.81 6.39 -15.55
CA LYS A 64 -2.07 6.40 -16.34
C LYS A 64 -2.36 7.75 -16.97
N HIS A 65 -1.74 8.84 -16.51
CA HIS A 65 -1.93 10.16 -17.07
C HIS A 65 -0.65 10.61 -17.79
N TYR A 66 -0.72 10.72 -19.13
CA TYR A 66 0.46 10.99 -19.97
C TYR A 66 1.27 12.20 -19.49
N TYR A 67 0.61 13.33 -19.21
CA TYR A 67 1.26 14.53 -18.71
C TYR A 67 1.98 14.30 -17.37
N LEU A 68 1.32 13.68 -16.38
CA LEU A 68 1.92 13.43 -15.06
C LEU A 68 3.10 12.48 -15.18
N HIS A 69 2.98 11.42 -15.98
CA HIS A 69 4.06 10.46 -16.21
C HIS A 69 5.26 11.12 -16.90
N SER A 70 5.03 11.97 -17.91
CA SER A 70 6.09 12.73 -18.58
C SER A 70 6.78 13.68 -17.60
N LYS A 71 6.00 14.46 -16.84
CA LYS A 71 6.52 15.42 -15.85
C LYS A 71 7.20 14.76 -14.66
N TYR A 72 6.80 13.55 -14.27
CA TYR A 72 7.47 12.80 -13.22
C TYR A 72 8.87 12.33 -13.66
N LYS A 73 9.08 12.03 -14.95
CA LYS A 73 10.37 11.59 -15.49
C LYS A 73 11.33 12.74 -15.81
N GLU A 74 10.79 13.93 -16.01
CA GLU A 74 11.57 15.13 -16.31
C GLU A 74 12.37 15.59 -15.07
N GLU A 75 13.64 15.90 -15.27
CA GLU A 75 14.52 16.43 -14.24
C GLU A 75 14.07 17.86 -13.86
N ASN A 76 14.07 18.18 -12.56
CA ASN A 76 13.68 19.50 -12.03
C ASN A 76 12.26 19.97 -12.37
N SER A 77 11.37 19.07 -12.79
CA SER A 77 9.96 19.37 -13.03
C SER A 77 9.22 19.68 -11.72
N GLU A 78 8.60 20.86 -11.62
CA GLU A 78 7.79 21.26 -10.46
C GLU A 78 6.66 20.27 -10.18
N VAL A 79 5.93 19.86 -11.22
CA VAL A 79 4.88 18.84 -11.13
C VAL A 79 5.47 17.50 -10.67
N GLY A 80 6.64 17.12 -11.21
CA GLY A 80 7.32 15.88 -10.80
C GLY A 80 7.72 15.91 -9.33
N ASN A 81 8.25 17.03 -8.84
CA ASN A 81 8.63 17.22 -7.45
C ASN A 81 7.41 17.22 -6.53
N TRP A 82 6.34 17.92 -6.93
CA TRP A 82 5.08 17.93 -6.21
C TRP A 82 4.49 16.51 -6.06
N LEU A 83 4.48 15.70 -7.13
CA LEU A 83 4.06 14.29 -7.08
C LEU A 83 4.90 13.45 -6.10
N ARG A 84 6.20 13.74 -5.95
CA ARG A 84 7.09 13.04 -5.02
C ARG A 84 6.79 13.38 -3.56
N TYR A 85 6.29 14.57 -3.25
CA TYR A 85 5.95 14.94 -1.87
C TYR A 85 4.85 14.07 -1.27
N PHE A 86 3.93 13.54 -2.08
CA PHE A 86 2.90 12.60 -1.62
C PHE A 86 3.45 11.33 -0.98
N TYR A 87 4.64 10.89 -1.37
CA TYR A 87 5.29 9.73 -0.76
C TYR A 87 5.75 10.05 0.68
N GLY A 88 6.01 11.32 0.97
CA GLY A 88 6.34 11.81 2.31
C GLY A 88 5.21 11.61 3.32
N LEU A 89 3.96 11.63 2.87
CA LEU A 89 2.78 11.44 3.73
C LEU A 89 2.82 10.12 4.51
N ALA A 90 3.48 9.10 3.98
CA ALA A 90 3.59 7.79 4.63
C ALA A 90 4.40 7.82 5.92
N PHE A 91 5.23 8.86 6.12
CA PHE A 91 6.14 9.00 7.25
C PHE A 91 5.61 9.96 8.33
N LEU A 92 4.36 10.40 8.20
CA LEU A 92 3.71 11.26 9.18
C LEU A 92 2.91 10.46 10.21
N PRO A 93 2.64 11.02 11.39
CA PRO A 93 1.55 10.55 12.24
C PRO A 93 0.23 10.52 11.45
N PRO A 94 -0.60 9.46 11.57
CA PRO A 94 -1.87 9.38 10.84
C PRO A 94 -2.79 10.60 11.00
N SER A 95 -2.77 11.24 12.18
CA SER A 95 -3.56 12.43 12.48
C SER A 95 -3.11 13.67 11.71
N GLU A 96 -1.86 13.73 11.26
CA GLU A 96 -1.29 14.90 10.57
C GLU A 96 -1.42 14.79 9.04
N VAL A 97 -1.71 13.60 8.52
CA VAL A 97 -1.77 13.35 7.07
C VAL A 97 -2.78 14.24 6.34
N GLY A 98 -3.94 14.50 6.95
CA GLY A 98 -4.96 15.38 6.36
C GLY A 98 -4.48 16.83 6.21
N ASP A 99 -3.88 17.38 7.27
CA ASP A 99 -3.36 18.74 7.28
C ASP A 99 -2.18 18.90 6.30
N GLU A 100 -1.27 17.94 6.29
CA GLU A 100 -0.13 17.94 5.36
C GLU A 100 -0.57 17.72 3.90
N TYR A 101 -1.59 16.90 3.66
CA TYR A 101 -2.21 16.83 2.34
C TYR A 101 -2.76 18.20 1.89
N ALA A 102 -3.45 18.93 2.77
CA ALA A 102 -3.94 20.27 2.47
C ALA A 102 -2.80 21.26 2.16
N GLN A 103 -1.68 21.17 2.87
CA GLN A 103 -0.48 21.94 2.56
C GLN A 103 0.08 21.60 1.17
N LEU A 104 0.16 20.32 0.80
CA LEU A 104 0.57 19.91 -0.56
C LEU A 104 -0.36 20.47 -1.63
N MET A 105 -1.67 20.53 -1.38
CA MET A 105 -2.62 21.12 -2.31
C MET A 105 -2.43 22.63 -2.47
N SER A 106 -2.03 23.34 -1.41
CA SER A 106 -1.78 24.79 -1.46
C SER A 106 -0.60 25.18 -2.37
N ILE A 107 0.35 24.26 -2.58
CA ILE A 107 1.52 24.45 -3.44
C ILE A 107 1.41 23.71 -4.78
N ALA A 108 0.22 23.25 -5.16
CA ALA A 108 0.02 22.45 -6.36
C ALA A 108 0.36 23.22 -7.64
N PRO A 109 1.31 22.74 -8.46
CA PRO A 109 1.60 23.34 -9.75
C PRO A 109 0.54 22.91 -10.77
N ASN A 110 0.01 23.88 -11.53
CA ASN A 110 -0.90 23.64 -12.66
C ASN A 110 -2.08 22.70 -12.32
N ILE A 111 -3.02 23.22 -11.53
CA ILE A 111 -4.19 22.52 -10.96
C ILE A 111 -4.95 21.68 -12.00
N GLU A 112 -5.12 22.17 -13.24
CA GLU A 112 -5.89 21.49 -14.28
C GLU A 112 -5.41 20.05 -14.56
N HIS A 113 -4.09 19.81 -14.51
CA HIS A 113 -3.53 18.50 -14.84
C HIS A 113 -3.26 17.60 -13.63
N VAL A 114 -3.22 18.16 -12.42
CA VAL A 114 -2.83 17.42 -11.21
C VAL A 114 -4.01 16.99 -10.34
N THR A 115 -5.17 17.65 -10.50
CA THR A 115 -6.36 17.42 -9.66
C THR A 115 -6.80 15.96 -9.65
N HIS A 116 -6.80 15.26 -10.79
CA HIS A 116 -7.18 13.84 -10.85
C HIS A 116 -6.31 12.89 -10.02
N PHE A 117 -5.03 13.22 -9.84
CA PHE A 117 -4.15 12.45 -8.96
C PHE A 117 -4.40 12.83 -7.50
N ALA A 118 -4.50 14.12 -7.20
CA ALA A 118 -4.83 14.62 -5.86
C ALA A 118 -6.15 14.03 -5.34
N ASP A 119 -7.23 14.10 -6.12
CA ASP A 119 -8.54 13.55 -5.77
C ASP A 119 -8.49 12.05 -5.52
N TYR A 120 -7.71 11.33 -6.32
CA TYR A 120 -7.51 9.91 -6.10
C TYR A 120 -6.82 9.63 -4.76
N VAL A 121 -5.78 10.38 -4.42
CA VAL A 121 -5.11 10.22 -3.13
C VAL A 121 -6.06 10.59 -1.99
N LEU A 122 -6.82 11.68 -2.13
CA LEU A 122 -7.78 12.13 -1.13
C LEU A 122 -8.81 11.04 -0.82
N ASN A 123 -9.55 10.62 -1.86
CA ASN A 123 -10.71 9.75 -1.72
C ASN A 123 -10.36 8.32 -1.31
N TYR A 124 -9.18 7.82 -1.69
CA TYR A 124 -8.81 6.43 -1.41
C TYR A 124 -7.86 6.27 -0.23
N TYR A 125 -7.14 7.31 0.18
CA TYR A 125 -6.08 7.19 1.18
C TYR A 125 -6.13 8.20 2.33
N VAL A 126 -6.62 9.43 2.12
CA VAL A 126 -6.46 10.52 3.10
C VAL A 126 -7.73 10.83 3.86
N SER A 127 -8.88 10.89 3.19
CA SER A 127 -10.15 11.23 3.83
C SER A 127 -10.49 10.27 4.98
N GLU A 128 -11.25 10.74 5.96
CA GLU A 128 -11.67 9.91 7.10
C GLU A 128 -12.51 8.69 6.65
N ASP A 129 -13.29 8.86 5.58
CA ASP A 129 -14.14 7.84 4.95
C ASP A 129 -13.41 7.05 3.84
N ALA A 130 -12.11 7.30 3.64
CA ALA A 130 -11.33 6.61 2.63
C ALA A 130 -11.26 5.10 2.91
N ASP A 131 -11.30 4.31 1.82
CA ASP A 131 -11.17 2.86 1.88
C ASP A 131 -9.90 2.40 2.62
N PHE A 132 -8.83 3.18 2.50
CA PHE A 132 -7.54 2.93 3.13
C PHE A 132 -7.08 4.17 3.89
N ASN A 133 -7.76 4.51 4.98
CA ASN A 133 -7.44 5.70 5.78
C ASN A 133 -5.97 5.70 6.31
N PRO A 134 -5.43 6.86 6.73
CA PRO A 134 -4.03 6.97 7.14
C PRO A 134 -3.60 6.04 8.28
N SER A 135 -4.53 5.60 9.14
CA SER A 135 -4.20 4.78 10.31
C SER A 135 -3.55 3.43 9.96
N ILE A 136 -3.79 2.92 8.75
CA ILE A 136 -3.24 1.63 8.31
C ILE A 136 -1.93 1.76 7.53
N TRP A 137 -1.57 2.93 7.00
CA TRP A 137 -0.41 3.08 6.11
C TRP A 137 0.57 4.20 6.48
N ALA A 138 0.14 5.24 7.20
CA ALA A 138 1.01 6.31 7.70
C ALA A 138 1.55 6.01 9.12
N ALA A 139 2.82 6.29 9.37
CA ALA A 139 3.40 6.38 10.70
C ALA A 139 4.77 7.03 10.65
N GLU A 140 5.19 7.59 11.79
CA GLU A 140 6.56 8.02 12.01
C GLU A 140 7.56 6.90 11.71
N PRO A 141 8.73 7.21 11.11
CA PRO A 141 9.81 6.26 10.95
C PRO A 141 10.18 5.62 12.29
N SER A 142 10.33 4.29 12.30
CA SER A 142 10.75 3.55 13.48
C SER A 142 11.70 2.41 13.11
N ASP A 143 12.39 1.86 14.10
CA ASP A 143 13.32 0.73 13.94
C ASP A 143 12.63 -0.57 13.47
N SER A 144 11.29 -0.61 13.49
CA SER A 144 10.48 -1.66 12.85
C SER A 144 9.93 -1.13 11.53
N PRO A 145 10.69 -1.23 10.42
CA PRO A 145 10.25 -0.67 9.16
C PRO A 145 8.96 -1.34 8.69
N ARG A 146 7.99 -0.54 8.22
CA ARG A 146 6.78 -1.00 7.50
C ARG A 146 7.12 -1.54 6.10
N SER A 147 8.23 -2.26 5.97
CA SER A 147 8.72 -2.87 4.75
C SER A 147 8.48 -4.37 4.79
N THR A 148 7.76 -4.90 3.80
CA THR A 148 7.54 -6.34 3.59
C THR A 148 8.71 -7.01 2.84
N ASN A 149 9.96 -6.54 3.05
CA ASN A 149 11.14 -7.02 2.33
C ASN A 149 11.29 -8.55 2.34
N GLY A 150 10.82 -9.22 3.41
CA GLY A 150 10.75 -10.68 3.49
C GLY A 150 9.81 -11.30 2.44
N PRO A 151 8.48 -11.16 2.58
CA PRO A 151 7.50 -11.68 1.61
C PRO A 151 7.80 -11.32 0.14
N GLU A 152 8.32 -10.13 -0.13
CA GLU A 152 8.65 -9.69 -1.51
C GLU A 152 9.90 -10.34 -2.07
N SER A 153 10.92 -10.59 -1.23
CA SER A 153 12.06 -11.40 -1.65
C SER A 153 11.59 -12.80 -2.02
N PHE A 154 10.67 -13.38 -1.23
CA PHE A 154 10.04 -14.65 -1.58
C PHE A 154 9.19 -14.57 -2.85
N HIS A 155 8.42 -13.50 -3.07
CA HIS A 155 7.61 -13.31 -4.29
C HIS A 155 8.48 -13.19 -5.54
N SER A 156 9.56 -12.40 -5.47
CA SER A 156 10.53 -12.24 -6.55
C SER A 156 11.24 -13.56 -6.88
N ILE A 157 11.62 -14.33 -5.85
CA ILE A 157 12.20 -15.67 -6.01
C ILE A 157 11.18 -16.63 -6.64
N ILE A 158 9.91 -16.58 -6.25
CA ILE A 158 8.86 -17.45 -6.83
C ILE A 158 8.56 -17.07 -8.29
N ILE A 159 8.42 -15.79 -8.61
CA ILE A 159 8.25 -15.32 -10.00
C ILE A 159 9.43 -15.80 -10.86
N HIS A 160 10.66 -15.59 -10.37
CA HIS A 160 11.87 -16.00 -11.06
C HIS A 160 11.93 -17.53 -11.27
N ASN A 161 11.60 -18.31 -10.25
CA ASN A 161 11.82 -19.77 -10.28
C ASN A 161 10.64 -20.59 -10.79
N PHE A 162 9.41 -20.07 -10.77
CA PHE A 162 8.21 -20.84 -11.09
C PHE A 162 7.31 -20.22 -12.17
N ILE A 163 7.40 -18.90 -12.42
CA ILE A 163 6.60 -18.23 -13.46
C ILE A 163 7.44 -17.99 -14.73
N HIS A 164 8.75 -17.79 -14.61
CA HIS A 164 9.67 -17.66 -15.75
C HIS A 164 10.43 -18.92 -16.24
N PRO A 165 10.29 -20.16 -15.71
CA PRO A 165 10.90 -21.29 -16.35
C PRO A 165 10.01 -21.73 -17.52
N ILE A 166 10.30 -21.20 -18.72
CA ILE A 166 10.31 -21.86 -20.04
C ILE A 166 10.51 -20.74 -21.07
N GLN A 167 11.77 -20.46 -21.37
CA GLN A 167 12.21 -20.33 -22.76
C GLN A 167 13.39 -21.28 -22.93
N THR A 168 13.07 -22.57 -23.02
CA THR A 168 13.95 -23.50 -23.73
C THR A 168 13.95 -23.07 -25.19
N PHE A 169 14.99 -22.37 -25.63
CA PHE A 169 15.32 -22.38 -27.04
C PHE A 169 16.28 -23.54 -27.30
N SER A 170 15.68 -24.61 -27.82
CA SER A 170 16.34 -25.61 -28.63
C SER A 170 16.81 -25.01 -29.95
N LYS A 171 18.00 -25.46 -30.37
CA LYS A 171 18.74 -25.25 -31.63
C LYS A 171 19.56 -23.98 -31.73
#